data_AF-A0A9E6VYZ9-F1
#
_entry.id   AF-A0A9E6VYZ9-F1
#
_cell.length_a   1.000
_cell.length_b   1.000
_cell.length_c   1.000
_cell.angle_alpha   90.00
_cell.angle_beta   90.00
_cell.angle_gamma   90.00
#
_symmetry.space_group_name_H-M   'P 1'
#
loop_
_entity.id
_entity.type
_entity.pdbx_description
1 polymer ?
#
loop_
_entity_poly.entity_id
_entity_poly.type
_entity_poly.pdbx_seq_one_letter_code
_entity_poly.pdbx_strand_id
1 'polypeptide(L)'
;MDEKSVPVLRRYGYKGPEVSKGKLMHWALEQILVGRPGRQTISKYAKGQNKYLGLFLMISAAFLGLALTQPIATVTDFHSIRGSVSLLSAMISLLKTGQGGEALAVALIVVIIPVYLLSAAFDLWYKHELHGDKFERKASALLRMGRLWFLSAAGVIGGLYCLVAADQGSRFHYAVYFLLISLLLMKFVFLRLTPLINAIRFVDGSGGEGKS
;
A
#
# COMPACT_ATOMS: atom_id res chain seq x y z
N MET A 1 23.23 15.47 2.23
CA MET A 1 22.92 14.53 3.33
C MET A 1 24.25 14.10 3.91
N ASP A 2 24.50 14.53 5.13
CA ASP A 2 25.84 14.78 5.66
C ASP A 2 26.52 13.48 6.13
N GLU A 3 27.71 13.25 5.59
CA GLU A 3 28.59 12.07 5.69
C GLU A 3 29.13 11.85 7.11
N LYS A 4 28.77 12.71 8.06
CA LYS A 4 29.29 12.75 9.42
C LYS A 4 28.48 11.98 10.46
N SER A 5 27.40 11.30 10.08
CA SER A 5 26.57 10.52 11.02
C SER A 5 26.98 9.04 11.16
N VAL A 6 27.99 8.59 10.41
CA VAL A 6 28.50 7.21 10.43
C VAL A 6 29.55 6.88 11.54
N PRO A 7 30.23 7.81 12.25
CA PRO A 7 31.36 7.41 13.09
C PRO A 7 30.99 6.95 14.52
N VAL A 8 29.72 7.05 14.95
CA VAL A 8 29.35 6.67 16.34
C VAL A 8 29.19 5.16 16.50
N LEU A 9 28.83 4.43 15.44
CA LEU A 9 28.57 2.98 15.51
C LEU A 9 29.84 2.11 15.41
N ARG A 10 30.99 2.66 14.99
CA ARG A 10 32.27 1.92 14.96
C ARG A 10 32.97 1.84 16.33
N ARG A 11 32.70 2.75 17.27
CA ARG A 11 33.31 2.72 18.61
C ARG A 11 32.84 1.55 19.48
N TYR A 12 31.73 0.90 19.14
CA TYR A 12 31.14 -0.21 19.90
C TYR A 12 31.43 -1.60 19.31
N GLY A 13 32.47 -1.75 18.47
CA GLY A 13 32.87 -3.06 17.96
C GLY A 13 31.84 -3.71 17.02
N TYR A 14 30.89 -2.95 16.48
CA TYR A 14 29.96 -3.47 15.49
C TYR A 14 30.70 -3.67 14.16
N LYS A 15 31.23 -4.88 13.95
CA LYS A 15 31.56 -5.38 12.61
C LYS A 15 30.24 -5.46 11.86
N GLY A 16 29.96 -4.44 11.04
CA GLY A 16 28.89 -4.51 10.05
C GLY A 16 29.06 -5.83 9.29
N PRO A 17 28.03 -6.68 9.19
CA PRO A 17 28.22 -7.97 8.58
C PRO A 17 28.63 -7.76 7.12
N GLU A 18 29.66 -8.48 6.66
CA GLU A 18 29.87 -8.71 5.23
C GLU A 18 28.70 -9.57 4.75
N VAL A 19 27.59 -8.89 4.46
CA VAL A 19 26.35 -9.54 4.08
C VAL A 19 26.43 -9.78 2.57
N SER A 20 26.76 -11.03 2.19
CA SER A 20 26.43 -11.56 0.87
C SER A 20 24.99 -11.18 0.49
N LYS A 21 24.76 -10.71 -0.76
CA LYS A 21 23.44 -10.22 -1.24
C LYS A 21 22.25 -11.11 -0.83
N GLY A 22 22.43 -12.43 -0.79
CA GLY A 22 21.40 -13.37 -0.35
C GLY A 22 21.03 -13.26 1.14
N LYS A 23 22.02 -13.05 2.02
CA LYS A 23 21.77 -12.78 3.45
C LYS A 23 21.12 -11.42 3.69
N LEU A 24 21.31 -10.46 2.78
CA LEU A 24 20.78 -9.10 2.90
C LEU A 24 19.28 -9.08 2.58
N MET A 25 18.86 -9.84 1.55
CA MET A 25 17.44 -10.06 1.23
C MET A 25 16.75 -10.84 2.35
N HIS A 26 17.40 -11.88 2.89
CA HIS A 26 16.86 -12.63 4.04
C HIS A 26 16.69 -11.73 5.26
N TRP A 27 17.69 -10.93 5.60
CA TRP A 27 17.64 -10.01 6.74
C TRP A 27 16.55 -8.94 6.57
N ALA A 28 16.41 -8.35 5.38
CA ALA A 28 15.38 -7.35 5.11
C ALA A 28 13.96 -7.94 5.20
N LEU A 29 13.74 -9.14 4.65
CA LEU A 29 12.48 -9.86 4.78
C LEU A 29 12.17 -10.21 6.24
N GLU A 30 13.17 -10.69 6.97
CA GLU A 30 13.04 -11.01 8.39
C GLU A 30 12.71 -9.78 9.22
N GLN A 31 13.28 -8.62 8.91
CA GLN A 31 12.88 -7.38 9.56
C GLN A 31 11.43 -6.99 9.24
N ILE A 32 10.99 -7.10 7.98
CA ILE A 32 9.60 -6.80 7.60
C ILE A 32 8.60 -7.75 8.28
N LEU A 33 9.01 -9.00 8.51
CA LEU A 33 8.20 -10.04 9.13
C LEU A 33 8.21 -9.99 10.68
N VAL A 34 9.35 -9.68 11.29
CA VAL A 34 9.60 -9.78 12.75
C VAL A 34 9.68 -8.41 13.43
N GLY A 35 9.77 -7.31 12.67
CA GLY A 35 9.97 -5.96 13.19
C GLY A 35 11.44 -5.64 13.50
N ARG A 36 11.73 -4.35 13.76
CA ARG A 36 13.08 -3.91 14.14
C ARG A 36 13.37 -4.29 15.60
N PRO A 37 14.57 -4.80 15.92
CA PRO A 37 14.89 -5.32 17.26
C PRO A 37 14.71 -4.29 18.40
N GLY A 38 14.81 -2.99 18.12
CA GLY A 38 14.63 -1.91 19.09
C GLY A 38 13.27 -1.21 19.12
N ARG A 39 12.27 -1.64 18.34
CA ARG A 39 10.95 -0.98 18.31
C ARG A 39 9.83 -1.94 18.67
N GLN A 40 8.87 -1.46 19.45
CA GLN A 40 7.64 -2.17 19.73
C GLN A 40 6.62 -1.85 18.63
N THR A 41 6.59 -2.62 17.54
CA THR A 41 5.67 -2.41 16.39
C THR A 41 4.68 -3.56 16.26
N ILE A 42 3.60 -3.38 15.48
CA ILE A 42 2.61 -4.45 15.24
C ILE A 42 3.29 -5.72 14.72
N SER A 43 4.23 -5.59 13.77
CA SER A 43 4.96 -6.72 13.19
C SER A 43 5.68 -7.58 14.23
N LYS A 44 6.18 -6.99 15.32
CA LYS A 44 6.94 -7.72 16.37
C LYS A 44 6.03 -8.59 17.24
N TYR A 45 4.79 -8.18 17.44
CA TYR A 45 3.83 -8.88 18.29
C TYR A 45 2.81 -9.71 17.50
N ALA A 46 2.89 -9.68 16.16
CA ALA A 46 2.00 -10.44 15.30
C ALA A 46 2.24 -11.95 15.43
N LYS A 47 1.18 -12.70 15.73
CA LYS A 47 1.20 -14.17 15.86
C LYS A 47 0.31 -14.84 14.81
N GLY A 48 0.52 -16.14 14.60
CA GLY A 48 -0.30 -16.96 13.72
C GLY A 48 -0.27 -16.50 12.26
N GLN A 49 -1.45 -16.35 11.63
CA GLN A 49 -1.58 -15.88 10.25
C GLN A 49 -1.21 -14.40 10.06
N ASN A 50 -1.31 -13.59 11.11
CA ASN A 50 -1.07 -12.14 11.01
C ASN A 50 0.40 -11.82 10.73
N LYS A 51 1.35 -12.72 11.00
CA LYS A 51 2.77 -12.53 10.68
C LYS A 51 3.03 -12.29 9.18
N TYR A 52 2.14 -12.77 8.31
CA TYR A 52 2.26 -12.61 6.87
C TYR A 52 1.68 -11.29 6.34
N LEU A 53 1.10 -10.44 7.20
CA LEU A 53 0.51 -9.16 6.75
C LEU A 53 1.53 -8.24 6.08
N GLY A 54 2.77 -8.21 6.58
CA GLY A 54 3.86 -7.47 5.94
C GLY A 54 4.15 -7.98 4.52
N LEU A 55 4.12 -9.29 4.30
CA LEU A 55 4.31 -9.88 2.99
C LEU A 55 3.14 -9.52 2.05
N PHE A 56 1.89 -9.62 2.51
CA PHE A 56 0.73 -9.24 1.71
C PHE A 56 0.74 -7.75 1.33
N LEU A 57 1.21 -6.87 2.22
CA LEU A 57 1.42 -5.45 1.91
C LEU A 57 2.43 -5.26 0.78
N MET A 58 3.57 -5.95 0.85
CA MET A 58 4.61 -5.87 -0.18
C MET A 58 4.13 -6.39 -1.53
N ILE A 59 3.44 -7.54 -1.54
CA ILE A 59 2.87 -8.10 -2.78
C ILE A 59 1.80 -7.16 -3.36
N SER A 60 0.91 -6.62 -2.52
CA SER A 60 -0.11 -5.67 -2.95
C SER A 60 0.51 -4.41 -3.57
N ALA A 61 1.56 -3.86 -2.95
CA ALA A 61 2.29 -2.71 -3.49
C ALA A 61 3.02 -3.02 -4.80
N ALA A 62 3.64 -4.19 -4.91
CA ALA A 62 4.29 -4.63 -6.13
C ALA A 62 3.29 -4.77 -7.29
N PHE A 63 2.14 -5.40 -7.04
CA PHE A 63 1.08 -5.55 -8.03
C PHE A 63 0.46 -4.21 -8.43
N LEU A 64 0.30 -3.27 -7.49
CA LEU A 64 -0.13 -1.91 -7.83
C LEU A 64 0.90 -1.25 -8.76
N GLY A 65 2.19 -1.33 -8.44
CA GLY A 65 3.26 -0.78 -9.29
C GLY A 65 3.27 -1.38 -10.70
N LEU A 66 3.11 -2.70 -10.81
CA LEU A 66 3.00 -3.38 -12.11
C LEU A 66 1.76 -2.93 -12.89
N ALA A 67 0.61 -2.85 -12.24
CA ALA A 67 -0.62 -2.39 -12.87
C ALA A 67 -0.54 -0.95 -13.40
N LEU A 68 0.19 -0.08 -12.71
CA LEU A 68 0.37 1.32 -13.11
C LEU A 68 1.32 1.49 -14.30
N THR A 69 2.27 0.57 -14.47
CA THR A 69 3.33 0.68 -15.49
C THR A 69 3.03 -0.10 -16.76
N GLN A 70 2.15 -1.10 -16.70
CA GLN A 70 1.79 -1.93 -17.84
C GLN A 70 0.51 -1.45 -18.54
N PRO A 71 0.32 -1.80 -19.83
CA PRO A 71 -0.94 -1.58 -20.50
C PRO A 71 -2.07 -2.37 -19.81
N ILE A 72 -3.22 -1.72 -19.66
CA ILE A 72 -4.41 -2.25 -18.98
C ILE A 72 -5.39 -2.83 -20.02
N ALA A 73 -5.54 -2.16 -21.14
CA ALA A 73 -6.44 -2.60 -22.20
C ALA A 73 -5.87 -2.25 -23.58
N THR A 74 -6.24 -3.02 -24.59
CA THR A 74 -6.21 -2.57 -25.98
C THR A 74 -7.63 -2.18 -26.36
N VAL A 75 -7.82 -0.93 -26.77
CA VAL A 75 -9.11 -0.37 -27.22
C VAL A 75 -9.06 -0.08 -28.71
N THR A 76 -10.16 -0.29 -29.40
CA THR A 76 -10.36 0.04 -30.81
C THR A 76 -10.90 1.45 -31.00
N ASP A 77 -11.82 1.90 -30.14
CA ASP A 77 -12.26 3.31 -30.07
C ASP A 77 -12.92 3.63 -28.72
N PHE A 78 -12.17 4.14 -27.75
CA PHE A 78 -12.69 4.54 -26.44
C PHE A 78 -12.33 5.99 -26.13
N HIS A 79 -13.31 6.90 -26.09
CA HIS A 79 -13.08 8.35 -25.88
C HIS A 79 -12.00 8.94 -26.81
N SER A 80 -12.01 8.57 -28.10
CA SER A 80 -10.98 8.94 -29.10
C SER A 80 -9.58 8.35 -28.83
N ILE A 81 -9.46 7.39 -27.92
CA ILE A 81 -8.22 6.66 -27.64
C ILE A 81 -8.26 5.34 -28.42
N ARG A 82 -7.18 5.05 -29.15
CA ARG A 82 -7.01 3.81 -29.93
C ARG A 82 -5.68 3.16 -29.61
N GLY A 83 -5.66 1.83 -29.56
CA GLY A 83 -4.46 1.03 -29.33
C GLY A 83 -4.30 0.58 -27.88
N SER A 84 -3.06 0.25 -27.50
CA SER A 84 -2.74 -0.24 -26.15
C SER A 84 -2.63 0.92 -25.17
N VAL A 85 -3.41 0.87 -24.11
CA VAL A 85 -3.59 1.96 -23.15
C VAL A 85 -3.21 1.49 -21.76
N SER A 86 -2.25 2.16 -21.14
CA SER A 86 -1.95 2.11 -19.70
C SER A 86 -2.76 3.14 -18.94
N LEU A 87 -2.87 3.00 -17.61
CA LEU A 87 -3.57 3.97 -16.76
C LEU A 87 -3.04 5.39 -16.96
N LEU A 88 -1.71 5.53 -17.05
CA LEU A 88 -1.06 6.83 -17.25
C LEU A 88 -1.40 7.43 -18.61
N SER A 89 -1.33 6.63 -19.67
CA SER A 89 -1.69 7.11 -21.01
C SER A 89 -3.17 7.49 -21.10
N ALA A 90 -4.06 6.74 -20.44
CA ALA A 90 -5.49 7.07 -20.36
C ALA A 90 -5.70 8.44 -19.69
N MET A 91 -5.05 8.69 -18.54
CA MET A 91 -5.15 9.98 -17.84
C MET A 91 -4.63 11.15 -18.69
N ILE A 92 -3.50 10.97 -19.40
CA ILE A 92 -2.96 12.00 -20.29
C ILE A 92 -3.92 12.27 -21.45
N SER A 93 -4.51 11.23 -22.03
CA SER A 93 -5.50 11.38 -23.10
C SER A 93 -6.74 12.14 -22.62
N LEU A 94 -7.29 11.78 -21.45
CA LEU A 94 -8.42 12.50 -20.85
C LEU A 94 -8.11 13.98 -20.59
N LEU A 95 -6.89 14.32 -20.16
CA LEU A 95 -6.47 15.71 -20.01
C LEU A 95 -6.44 16.44 -21.35
N LYS A 96 -5.94 15.80 -22.42
CA LYS A 96 -5.85 16.38 -23.75
C LYS A 96 -7.22 16.57 -24.42
N THR A 97 -8.20 15.74 -24.09
CA THR A 97 -9.58 15.83 -24.61
C THR A 97 -10.47 16.78 -23.82
N GLY A 98 -9.93 17.51 -22.84
CA GLY A 98 -10.70 18.45 -22.00
C GLY A 98 -11.44 17.78 -20.83
N GLN A 99 -11.29 16.47 -20.64
CA GLN A 99 -11.89 15.68 -19.55
C GLN A 99 -10.98 15.64 -18.31
N GLY A 100 -10.40 16.79 -17.94
CA GLY A 100 -9.44 16.86 -16.83
C GLY A 100 -10.00 16.45 -15.47
N GLY A 101 -11.30 16.66 -15.25
CA GLY A 101 -11.98 16.19 -14.04
C GLY A 101 -12.00 14.67 -13.92
N GLU A 102 -12.24 13.96 -15.03
CA GLU A 102 -12.21 12.49 -15.07
C GLU A 102 -10.79 11.97 -14.85
N ALA A 103 -9.79 12.60 -15.49
CA ALA A 103 -8.38 12.26 -15.26
C ALA A 103 -7.98 12.41 -13.79
N LEU A 104 -8.41 13.49 -13.15
CA LEU A 104 -8.14 13.75 -11.73
C LEU A 104 -8.85 12.74 -10.83
N ALA A 105 -10.10 12.38 -11.15
CA ALA A 105 -10.84 11.35 -10.44
C ALA A 105 -10.14 9.98 -10.53
N VAL A 106 -9.70 9.58 -11.73
CA VAL A 106 -8.93 8.33 -11.94
C VAL A 106 -7.62 8.37 -11.14
N ALA A 107 -6.86 9.46 -11.24
CA ALA A 107 -5.62 9.62 -10.48
C ALA A 107 -5.85 9.48 -8.97
N LEU A 108 -6.87 10.15 -8.44
CA LEU A 108 -7.17 10.14 -7.02
C LEU A 108 -7.63 8.76 -6.54
N ILE A 109 -8.58 8.16 -7.27
CA ILE A 109 -9.28 6.93 -6.85
C ILE A 109 -8.43 5.68 -7.10
N VAL A 110 -7.70 5.61 -8.22
CA VAL A 110 -6.97 4.41 -8.65
C VAL A 110 -5.49 4.46 -8.26
N VAL A 111 -4.92 5.65 -8.08
CA VAL A 111 -3.49 5.80 -7.76
C VAL A 111 -3.28 6.34 -6.35
N ILE A 112 -3.72 7.57 -6.08
CA ILE A 112 -3.34 8.30 -4.85
C ILE A 112 -3.91 7.61 -3.61
N ILE A 113 -5.22 7.30 -3.59
CA ILE A 113 -5.86 6.64 -2.45
C ILE A 113 -5.22 5.26 -2.19
N PRO A 114 -5.11 4.34 -3.17
CA PRO A 114 -4.46 3.05 -2.98
C PRO A 114 -3.02 3.14 -2.47
N VAL A 115 -2.21 4.03 -3.05
CA VAL A 115 -0.82 4.23 -2.63
C VAL A 115 -0.73 4.77 -1.20
N TYR A 116 -1.56 5.76 -0.86
CA TYR A 116 -1.61 6.32 0.49
C TYR A 116 -2.01 5.26 1.52
N LEU A 117 -3.05 4.49 1.21
CA LEU A 117 -3.58 3.42 2.05
C LEU A 117 -2.52 2.34 2.33
N LEU A 118 -1.83 1.86 1.29
CA LEU A 118 -0.74 0.89 1.44
C LEU A 118 0.43 1.47 2.24
N SER A 119 0.81 2.72 1.96
CA SER A 119 1.93 3.38 2.65
C SER A 119 1.64 3.55 4.14
N ALA A 120 0.42 4.00 4.48
CA ALA A 120 0.01 4.17 5.86
C ALA A 120 -0.11 2.83 6.60
N ALA A 121 -0.62 1.79 5.94
CA ALA A 121 -0.68 0.44 6.50
C ALA A 121 0.73 -0.14 6.74
N PHE A 122 1.66 0.08 5.82
CA PHE A 122 3.07 -0.33 5.96
C PHE A 122 3.78 0.42 7.09
N ASP A 123 3.60 1.74 7.17
CA ASP A 123 4.13 2.58 8.26
C ASP A 123 3.64 2.06 9.63
N LEU A 124 2.35 1.72 9.76
CA LEU A 124 1.79 1.16 11.00
C LEU A 124 2.27 -0.25 11.29
N TRP A 125 2.42 -1.08 10.25
CA TRP A 125 2.88 -2.46 10.39
C TRP A 125 4.31 -2.53 10.94
N TYR A 126 5.24 -1.76 10.35
CA TYR A 126 6.68 -1.96 10.54
C TYR A 126 7.44 -0.77 11.15
N LYS A 127 6.94 0.46 11.01
CA LYS A 127 7.75 1.67 11.31
C LYS A 127 7.43 2.34 12.63
N HIS A 128 6.14 2.45 12.98
CA HIS A 128 5.67 3.21 14.14
C HIS A 128 5.50 2.33 15.38
N GLU A 129 5.96 2.85 16.52
CA GLU A 129 5.84 2.19 17.83
C GLU A 129 4.40 2.26 18.36
N LEU A 130 3.94 1.18 18.99
CA LEU A 130 2.55 1.02 19.45
C LEU A 130 2.05 2.18 20.32
N HIS A 131 2.89 2.69 21.22
CA HIS A 131 2.51 3.70 22.23
C HIS A 131 2.97 5.12 21.86
N GLY A 132 3.10 5.44 20.57
CA GLY A 132 3.56 6.76 20.13
C GLY A 132 2.46 7.61 19.48
N ASP A 133 2.51 8.93 19.65
CA ASP A 133 1.59 9.88 19.00
C ASP A 133 1.47 9.68 17.49
N LYS A 134 2.57 9.28 16.84
CA LYS A 134 2.61 9.01 15.40
C LYS A 134 1.80 7.77 15.03
N PHE A 135 1.80 6.74 15.87
CA PHE A 135 0.97 5.55 15.69
C PHE A 135 -0.50 5.93 15.78
N GLU A 136 -0.90 6.64 16.82
CA GLU A 136 -2.29 7.04 17.00
C GLU A 136 -2.84 7.92 15.87
N ARG A 137 -2.06 8.90 15.42
CA ARG A 137 -2.43 9.74 14.26
C ARG A 137 -2.57 8.90 12.99
N LYS A 138 -1.61 8.02 12.70
CA LYS A 138 -1.61 7.17 11.50
C LYS A 138 -2.72 6.13 11.57
N ALA A 139 -2.95 5.51 12.72
CA ALA A 139 -4.01 4.54 12.98
C ALA A 139 -5.39 5.18 12.77
N SER A 140 -5.62 6.36 13.35
CA SER A 140 -6.86 7.13 13.14
C SER A 140 -7.07 7.54 11.68
N ALA A 141 -6.00 7.92 10.97
CA ALA A 141 -6.07 8.24 9.56
C ALA A 141 -6.38 7.00 8.73
N LEU A 142 -5.74 5.87 9.05
CA LEU A 142 -5.91 4.60 8.38
C LEU A 142 -7.33 4.06 8.54
N LEU A 143 -7.90 4.11 9.75
CA LEU A 143 -9.28 3.66 10.00
C LEU A 143 -10.32 4.53 9.30
N ARG A 144 -10.09 5.85 9.20
CA ARG A 144 -10.97 6.77 8.47
C ARG A 144 -10.86 6.56 6.96
N MET A 145 -9.64 6.58 6.43
CA MET A 145 -9.38 6.46 4.99
C MET A 145 -9.60 5.04 4.48
N GLY A 146 -9.42 4.02 5.32
CA GLY A 146 -9.67 2.62 4.98
C GLY A 146 -11.13 2.35 4.61
N ARG A 147 -12.06 3.20 5.07
CA ARG A 147 -13.45 3.18 4.57
C ARG A 147 -13.51 3.57 3.11
N LEU A 148 -12.70 4.53 2.65
CA LEU A 148 -12.69 4.98 1.25
C LEU A 148 -12.10 3.95 0.27
N TRP A 149 -11.59 2.81 0.75
CA TRP A 149 -11.14 1.72 -0.14
C TRP A 149 -12.23 1.30 -1.15
N PHE A 150 -13.52 1.33 -0.75
CA PHE A 150 -14.60 0.96 -1.68
C PHE A 150 -14.67 1.91 -2.88
N LEU A 151 -14.24 3.18 -2.75
CA LEU A 151 -14.19 4.12 -3.88
C LEU A 151 -13.16 3.65 -4.89
N SER A 152 -11.98 3.20 -4.44
CA SER A 152 -10.97 2.61 -5.32
C SER A 152 -11.48 1.35 -6.02
N ALA A 153 -12.15 0.47 -5.29
CA ALA A 153 -12.74 -0.74 -5.87
C ALA A 153 -13.85 -0.41 -6.88
N ALA A 154 -14.77 0.48 -6.53
CA ALA A 154 -15.87 0.90 -7.39
C ALA A 154 -15.36 1.65 -8.63
N GLY A 155 -14.35 2.52 -8.49
CA GLY A 155 -13.75 3.25 -9.61
C GLY A 155 -13.05 2.32 -10.59
N VAL A 156 -12.32 1.31 -10.10
CA VAL A 156 -11.69 0.30 -10.97
C VAL A 156 -12.75 -0.56 -11.67
N ILE A 157 -13.70 -1.14 -10.92
CA ILE A 157 -14.73 -2.01 -11.50
C ILE A 157 -15.63 -1.23 -12.46
N GLY A 158 -16.05 -0.02 -12.08
CA GLY A 158 -16.85 0.87 -12.91
C GLY A 158 -16.11 1.29 -14.18
N GLY A 159 -14.83 1.65 -14.07
CA GLY A 159 -14.00 1.97 -15.24
C GLY A 159 -13.85 0.80 -16.22
N LEU A 160 -13.62 -0.42 -15.70
CA LEU A 160 -13.56 -1.63 -16.53
C LEU A 160 -14.93 -1.93 -17.19
N TYR A 161 -16.02 -1.75 -16.46
CA TYR A 161 -17.37 -1.92 -16.98
C TYR A 161 -17.67 -0.92 -18.11
N CYS A 162 -17.37 0.37 -17.90
CA CYS A 162 -17.52 1.40 -18.92
C CYS A 162 -16.69 1.10 -20.16
N LEU A 163 -15.47 0.58 -19.99
CA LEU A 163 -14.60 0.19 -21.10
C LEU A 163 -15.23 -0.90 -21.97
N VAL A 164 -15.75 -1.96 -21.34
CA VAL A 164 -16.39 -3.09 -22.03
C VAL A 164 -17.70 -2.66 -22.68
N ALA A 165 -18.46 -1.79 -22.00
CA ALA A 165 -19.74 -1.30 -22.52
C ALA A 165 -19.55 -0.39 -23.74
N ALA A 166 -18.48 0.41 -23.77
CA ALA A 166 -18.20 1.36 -24.84
C ALA A 166 -17.52 0.71 -26.05
N ASP A 167 -16.73 -0.35 -25.85
CA ASP A 167 -15.97 -0.98 -26.93
C ASP A 167 -15.93 -2.52 -26.77
N GLN A 168 -16.78 -3.20 -27.55
CA GLN A 168 -16.88 -4.66 -27.58
C GLN A 168 -15.64 -5.37 -28.15
N GLY A 169 -14.75 -4.63 -28.82
CA GLY A 169 -13.45 -5.13 -29.31
C GLY A 169 -12.34 -5.08 -28.26
N SER A 170 -12.61 -4.51 -27.08
CA SER A 170 -11.62 -4.32 -26.03
C SER A 170 -11.03 -5.63 -25.54
N ARG A 171 -9.70 -5.69 -25.45
CA ARG A 171 -8.98 -6.82 -24.81
C ARG A 171 -8.25 -6.34 -23.57
N PHE A 172 -8.58 -6.95 -22.44
CA PHE A 172 -7.88 -6.68 -21.19
C PHE A 172 -6.52 -7.38 -21.15
N HIS A 173 -5.53 -6.67 -20.61
CA HIS A 173 -4.19 -7.20 -20.37
C HIS A 173 -4.04 -7.68 -18.94
N TYR A 174 -2.94 -8.39 -18.66
CA TYR A 174 -2.65 -8.93 -17.33
C TYR A 174 -2.60 -7.88 -16.22
N ALA A 175 -2.26 -6.63 -16.56
CA ALA A 175 -2.21 -5.50 -15.63
C ALA A 175 -3.54 -5.26 -14.89
N VAL A 176 -4.68 -5.54 -15.52
CA VAL A 176 -6.00 -5.45 -14.88
C VAL A 176 -6.09 -6.40 -13.69
N TYR A 177 -5.63 -7.64 -13.86
CA TYR A 177 -5.65 -8.62 -12.77
C TYR A 177 -4.68 -8.24 -11.66
N PHE A 178 -3.51 -7.68 -11.96
CA PHE A 178 -2.61 -7.16 -10.92
C PHE A 178 -3.27 -6.03 -10.12
N LEU A 179 -4.01 -5.13 -10.78
CA LEU A 179 -4.74 -4.06 -10.10
C LEU A 179 -5.81 -4.63 -9.16
N LEU A 180 -6.63 -5.57 -9.65
CA LEU A 180 -7.69 -6.20 -8.87
C LEU A 180 -7.14 -6.98 -7.68
N ILE A 181 -6.10 -7.81 -7.89
CA ILE A 181 -5.47 -8.59 -6.81
C ILE A 181 -4.81 -7.64 -5.80
N SER A 182 -4.18 -6.56 -6.25
CA SER A 182 -3.62 -5.53 -5.36
C SER A 182 -4.70 -4.96 -4.44
N LEU A 183 -5.87 -4.57 -4.98
CA LEU A 183 -7.00 -4.04 -4.21
C LEU A 183 -7.58 -5.08 -3.24
N LEU A 184 -7.69 -6.34 -3.65
CA LEU A 184 -8.17 -7.43 -2.78
C LEU A 184 -7.20 -7.70 -1.62
N LEU A 185 -5.91 -7.79 -1.90
CA LEU A 185 -4.88 -7.96 -0.86
C LEU A 185 -4.87 -6.76 0.08
N MET A 186 -5.01 -5.56 -0.46
CA MET A 186 -5.12 -4.34 0.32
C MET A 186 -6.31 -4.42 1.28
N LYS A 187 -7.50 -4.80 0.80
CA LYS A 187 -8.69 -4.99 1.63
C LYS A 187 -8.47 -6.04 2.71
N PHE A 188 -7.85 -7.16 2.35
CA PHE A 188 -7.53 -8.23 3.30
C PHE A 188 -6.61 -7.73 4.42
N VAL A 189 -5.55 -6.99 4.07
CA VAL A 189 -4.66 -6.37 5.07
C VAL A 189 -5.45 -5.42 5.97
N PHE A 190 -6.28 -4.54 5.41
CA PHE A 190 -7.09 -3.61 6.18
C PHE A 190 -8.02 -4.30 7.18
N LEU A 191 -8.71 -5.36 6.74
CA LEU A 191 -9.60 -6.15 7.58
C LEU A 191 -8.86 -6.79 8.76
N ARG A 192 -7.59 -7.17 8.57
CA ARG A 192 -6.77 -7.78 9.63
C ARG A 192 -6.07 -6.76 10.51
N LEU A 193 -5.67 -5.61 9.97
CA LEU A 193 -4.98 -4.58 10.73
C LEU A 193 -5.92 -3.79 11.65
N THR A 194 -7.17 -3.58 11.21
CA THR A 194 -8.20 -2.86 11.98
C THR A 194 -8.42 -3.43 13.40
N PRO A 195 -8.72 -4.73 13.59
CA PRO A 195 -8.91 -5.28 14.93
C PRO A 195 -7.62 -5.24 15.76
N LEU A 196 -6.45 -5.36 15.14
CA LEU A 196 -5.16 -5.25 15.84
C LEU A 196 -4.97 -3.84 16.42
N ILE A 197 -5.21 -2.80 15.61
CA ILE A 197 -5.14 -1.40 16.03
C ILE A 197 -6.11 -1.14 17.19
N ASN A 198 -7.35 -1.63 17.08
CA ASN A 198 -8.36 -1.44 18.13
C ASN A 198 -7.99 -2.16 19.43
N ALA A 199 -7.41 -3.35 19.35
CA ALA A 199 -6.94 -4.08 20.53
C ALA A 199 -5.80 -3.35 21.25
N ILE A 200 -4.86 -2.77 20.51
CA ILE A 200 -3.76 -1.96 21.07
C ILE A 200 -4.33 -0.75 21.82
N ARG A 201 -5.24 0.00 21.19
CA ARG A 201 -5.91 1.15 21.80
C ARG A 201 -6.71 0.81 23.05
N PHE A 202 -7.36 -0.34 23.07
CA PHE A 202 -8.14 -0.79 24.23
C PHE A 202 -7.26 -1.06 25.45
N VAL A 203 -6.09 -1.66 25.26
CA VAL A 203 -5.12 -1.89 26.34
C VAL A 203 -4.62 -0.55 26.90
N ASP A 204 -4.35 0.43 26.03
CA ASP A 204 -3.90 1.75 26.47
C ASP A 204 -4.99 2.55 27.19
N GLY A 205 -6.25 2.43 26.76
CA GLY A 205 -7.39 3.09 27.40
C GLY A 205 -7.76 2.50 28.77
N SER A 206 -7.58 1.20 28.97
CA SER A 206 -7.91 0.51 30.23
C SER A 206 -6.81 0.59 31.29
N GLY A 207 -5.57 0.93 30.90
CA GLY A 207 -4.44 1.13 31.82
C GLY A 207 -4.38 2.50 32.50
N GLY A 208 -5.24 3.46 32.10
CA GLY A 208 -5.23 4.85 32.56
C GLY A 208 -6.18 5.19 33.71
N GLU A 209 -7.17 4.35 34.01
CA GLU A 209 -8.21 4.64 35.02
C GLU A 209 -7.90 4.05 36.42
N GLY A 210 -6.68 3.56 36.64
CA GLY A 210 -6.26 2.93 37.90
C GLY A 210 -5.35 3.77 38.80
N LYS A 211 -5.27 5.09 38.60
CA LYS A 211 -4.54 6.01 39.48
C LYS A 211 -5.25 7.37 39.56
N SER A 212 -6.29 7.45 40.37
CA SER A 212 -6.68 8.67 41.06
C SER A 212 -7.24 8.32 42.43
#